data_AF-A2DWL6-F1
#
_entry.id   AF-A2DWL6-F1
#
_cell.length_a   1.000
_cell.length_b   1.000
_cell.length_c   1.000
_cell.angle_alpha   90.00
_cell.angle_beta   90.00
_cell.angle_gamma   90.00
#
_symmetry.space_group_name_H-M   'P 1'
#
loop_
_entity.id
_entity.type
_entity.pdbx_description
1 polymer ?
#
loop_
_entity_poly.entity_id
_entity_poly.type
_entity_poly.pdbx_seq_one_letter_code
_entity_poly.pdbx_strand_id
1 'polypeptide(L)'
;MKVMVSNPYEMLNLKNKAWVDTLYIPELKDEHSCAHPSDFLVILCQNIFKEYEPYHPVKSSPDKKRKSSLTYVRSLYEFYKITQPDHWSPIRDIEEVDINDVSNTGVFSFNQAIDGIRNYLTPSAEFLKALSADIESRKQNATAISMEIQSVAEECAYYDEKISKLKEYVNNMDPSDEKDRLLQLF
;
A
#
# COMPACT_ATOMS: atom_id res chain seq x y z
N MET A 1 23.88 -22.01 -23.23
CA MET A 1 25.02 -21.14 -23.60
C MET A 1 24.82 -19.90 -22.79
N LYS A 2 25.68 -19.65 -21.79
CA LYS A 2 25.53 -18.48 -20.93
C LYS A 2 25.83 -17.24 -21.76
N VAL A 3 24.85 -16.33 -21.83
CA VAL A 3 25.00 -15.06 -22.52
C VAL A 3 25.11 -14.00 -21.42
N MET A 4 26.11 -13.13 -21.51
CA MET A 4 26.13 -11.95 -20.65
C MET A 4 24.86 -11.14 -20.94
N VAL A 5 24.09 -10.84 -19.90
CA VAL A 5 22.90 -10.00 -20.04
C VAL A 5 23.37 -8.62 -20.43
N SER A 6 23.20 -8.24 -21.69
CA SER A 6 23.57 -6.90 -22.16
C SER A 6 22.55 -5.85 -21.70
N ASN A 7 21.29 -6.25 -21.48
CA ASN A 7 20.24 -5.43 -20.89
C ASN A 7 19.23 -6.27 -20.09
N PRO A 8 18.90 -5.91 -18.83
CA PRO A 8 17.83 -6.52 -18.05
C PRO A 8 16.46 -6.61 -18.74
N TYR A 9 16.18 -5.71 -19.67
CA TYR A 9 14.97 -5.70 -20.51
C TYR A 9 14.78 -7.01 -21.29
N GLU A 10 15.86 -7.69 -21.68
CA GLU A 10 15.78 -8.98 -22.39
C GLU A 10 15.40 -10.15 -21.45
N MET A 11 15.43 -9.95 -20.14
CA MET A 11 15.00 -10.95 -19.14
C MET A 11 13.50 -10.87 -18.84
N LEU A 12 12.78 -9.90 -19.42
CA LEU A 12 11.36 -9.73 -19.19
C LEU A 12 10.56 -10.83 -19.89
N ASN A 13 9.58 -11.36 -19.18
CA ASN A 13 8.54 -12.18 -19.81
C ASN A 13 7.73 -11.32 -20.81
N LEU A 14 7.06 -11.99 -21.76
CA LEU A 14 6.32 -11.31 -22.84
C LEU A 14 5.32 -10.25 -22.34
N LYS A 15 4.63 -10.52 -21.22
CA LYS A 15 3.64 -9.60 -20.65
C LYS A 15 4.30 -8.35 -20.08
N ASN A 16 5.39 -8.52 -19.34
CA ASN A 16 6.17 -7.43 -18.76
C ASN A 16 6.86 -6.61 -19.85
N LYS A 17 7.40 -7.26 -20.88
CA LYS A 17 8.03 -6.57 -22.02
C LYS A 17 7.02 -5.66 -22.73
N ALA A 18 5.85 -6.23 -23.09
CA ALA A 18 4.78 -5.47 -23.73
C ALA A 18 4.26 -4.31 -22.86
N TRP A 19 4.16 -4.50 -21.54
CA TRP A 19 3.75 -3.43 -20.63
C TRP A 19 4.81 -2.34 -20.48
N VAL A 20 6.09 -2.70 -20.30
CA VAL A 20 7.18 -1.72 -20.23
C VAL A 20 7.24 -0.87 -21.50
N ASP A 21 6.94 -1.46 -22.66
CA ASP A 21 6.91 -0.73 -23.94
C ASP A 21 5.86 0.38 -23.99
N THR A 22 4.75 0.27 -23.25
CA THR A 22 3.71 1.30 -23.21
C THR A 22 4.07 2.49 -22.32
N LEU A 23 5.09 2.35 -21.45
CA LEU A 23 5.53 3.40 -20.54
C LEU A 23 6.41 4.45 -21.22
N TYR A 24 6.96 4.15 -22.41
CA TYR A 24 7.85 5.03 -23.17
C TYR A 24 9.03 5.58 -22.34
N ILE A 25 9.70 4.73 -21.56
CA ILE A 25 10.92 5.07 -20.80
C ILE A 25 12.14 4.52 -21.57
N PRO A 26 12.84 5.33 -22.39
CA PRO A 26 13.90 4.84 -23.26
C PRO A 26 15.10 4.27 -22.49
N GLU A 27 15.40 4.80 -21.30
CA GLU A 27 16.53 4.42 -20.46
C GLU A 27 16.46 2.95 -20.01
N LEU A 28 15.26 2.36 -19.97
CA LEU A 28 15.08 0.94 -19.66
C LEU A 28 15.61 0.02 -20.76
N LYS A 29 15.70 0.52 -22.00
CA LYS A 29 16.17 -0.24 -23.17
C LYS A 29 17.62 0.09 -23.54
N ASP A 30 18.19 1.10 -22.91
CA ASP A 30 19.58 1.49 -23.11
C ASP A 30 20.51 0.65 -22.22
N GLU A 31 21.42 -0.09 -22.86
CA GLU A 31 22.42 -0.94 -22.19
C GLU A 31 23.34 -0.13 -21.26
N HIS A 32 23.55 1.15 -21.57
CA HIS A 32 24.45 2.01 -20.79
C HIS A 32 23.77 2.56 -19.54
N SER A 33 22.46 2.78 -19.61
CA SER A 33 21.62 3.25 -18.49
C SER A 33 21.23 2.11 -17.54
N CYS A 34 21.03 0.90 -18.07
CA CYS A 34 20.59 -0.27 -17.31
C CYS A 34 21.59 -1.44 -17.41
N ALA A 35 22.69 -1.36 -16.67
CA ALA A 35 23.69 -2.44 -16.64
C ALA A 35 23.29 -3.64 -15.75
N HIS A 36 22.31 -3.48 -14.86
CA HIS A 36 21.90 -4.52 -13.90
C HIS A 36 20.40 -4.45 -13.59
N PRO A 37 19.70 -5.57 -13.29
CA PRO A 37 18.27 -5.55 -12.97
C PRO A 37 17.88 -4.61 -11.83
N SER A 38 18.76 -4.40 -10.84
CA SER A 38 18.51 -3.40 -9.78
C SER A 38 18.49 -1.97 -10.33
N ASP A 39 19.34 -1.63 -11.30
CA ASP A 39 19.34 -0.32 -11.95
C ASP A 39 18.05 -0.12 -12.75
N PHE A 40 17.62 -1.18 -13.47
CA PHE A 40 16.34 -1.20 -14.19
C PHE A 40 15.15 -0.89 -13.27
N LEU A 41 15.06 -1.57 -12.12
CA LEU A 41 13.97 -1.34 -11.16
C LEU A 41 14.01 0.08 -10.58
N VAL A 42 15.19 0.64 -10.31
CA VAL A 42 15.32 2.03 -9.84
C VAL A 42 14.78 2.99 -10.90
N ILE A 43 15.25 2.88 -12.14
CA ILE A 43 14.83 3.77 -13.24
C ILE A 43 13.32 3.67 -13.47
N LEU A 44 12.78 2.45 -13.50
CA LEU A 44 11.35 2.19 -13.65
C LEU A 44 10.56 2.89 -12.52
N CYS A 45 10.96 2.64 -11.27
CA CYS A 45 10.30 3.21 -10.10
C CYS A 45 10.37 4.73 -10.05
N GLN A 46 11.50 5.36 -10.36
CA GLN A 46 11.63 6.82 -10.36
C GLN A 46 10.78 7.50 -11.43
N ASN A 47 10.57 6.84 -12.58
CA ASN A 47 9.73 7.37 -13.63
C ASN A 47 8.23 7.26 -13.30
N ILE A 48 7.84 6.22 -12.57
CA ILE A 48 6.45 5.99 -12.17
C ILE A 48 6.08 6.79 -10.91
N PHE A 49 6.91 6.72 -9.87
CA PHE A 49 6.64 7.28 -8.53
C PHE A 49 7.44 8.56 -8.29
N LYS A 50 7.23 9.56 -9.15
CA LYS A 50 7.98 10.83 -9.13
C LYS A 50 7.89 11.61 -7.82
N GLU A 51 6.84 11.37 -7.04
CA GLU A 51 6.58 12.03 -5.75
C GLU A 51 7.33 11.40 -4.58
N TYR A 52 7.85 10.17 -4.75
CA TYR A 52 8.60 9.50 -3.70
C TYR A 52 10.06 9.97 -3.67
N GLU A 53 10.69 9.87 -2.49
CA GLU A 53 12.07 10.31 -2.26
C GLU A 53 13.00 9.90 -3.42
N PRO A 54 13.78 10.83 -4.00
CA PRO A 54 14.66 10.50 -5.09
C PRO A 54 15.75 9.53 -4.63
N TYR A 55 16.01 8.48 -5.42
CA TYR A 55 17.14 7.59 -5.13
C TYR A 55 18.46 8.35 -5.22
N HIS A 56 19.19 8.35 -4.11
CA HIS A 56 20.54 8.91 -4.03
C HIS A 56 21.57 7.78 -4.20
N PRO A 57 22.27 7.72 -5.35
CA PRO A 57 23.24 6.65 -5.58
C PRO A 57 24.41 6.76 -4.60
N VAL A 58 24.68 5.67 -3.91
CA VAL A 58 25.83 5.58 -3.00
C VAL A 58 27.10 5.38 -3.83
N LYS A 59 28.04 6.33 -3.78
CA LYS A 59 29.41 6.14 -4.33
C LYS A 59 30.10 5.02 -3.55
N SER A 60 30.04 3.80 -4.07
CA SER A 60 30.49 2.58 -3.40
C SER A 60 30.80 1.48 -4.42
N SER A 61 31.25 0.31 -3.95
CA SER A 61 31.48 -0.86 -4.81
C SER A 61 30.19 -1.30 -5.52
N PRO A 62 30.28 -1.99 -6.67
CA PRO A 62 29.11 -2.45 -7.44
C PRO A 62 28.09 -3.22 -6.58
N ASP A 63 28.56 -4.13 -5.72
CA ASP A 63 27.70 -4.90 -4.80
C ASP A 63 26.95 -4.01 -3.80
N LYS A 64 27.63 -3.04 -3.18
CA LYS A 64 27.00 -2.08 -2.26
C LYS A 64 25.98 -1.20 -2.98
N LYS A 65 26.28 -0.77 -4.21
CA LYS A 65 25.34 -0.04 -5.06
C LYS A 65 24.08 -0.89 -5.29
N ARG A 66 24.20 -2.11 -5.82
CA ARG A 66 23.08 -3.03 -6.10
C ARG A 66 22.20 -3.27 -4.86
N LYS A 67 22.83 -3.51 -3.70
CA LYS A 67 22.12 -3.66 -2.43
C LYS A 67 21.30 -2.42 -2.08
N SER A 68 21.91 -1.23 -2.16
CA SER A 68 21.22 0.03 -1.85
C SER A 68 20.07 0.33 -2.83
N SER A 69 20.24 0.02 -4.13
CA SER A 69 19.20 0.15 -5.14
C SER A 69 17.98 -0.71 -4.83
N LEU A 70 18.19 -1.97 -4.45
CA LEU A 70 17.08 -2.85 -4.07
C LEU A 70 16.44 -2.44 -2.73
N THR A 71 17.22 -1.94 -1.77
CA THR A 71 16.66 -1.37 -0.53
C THR A 71 15.73 -0.19 -0.83
N TYR A 72 16.12 0.68 -1.76
CA TYR A 72 15.26 1.79 -2.21
C TYR A 72 13.98 1.30 -2.89
N VAL A 73 14.10 0.39 -3.86
CA VAL A 73 12.93 -0.17 -4.55
C VAL A 73 11.99 -0.88 -3.57
N ARG A 74 12.54 -1.59 -2.58
CA ARG A 74 11.74 -2.25 -1.55
C ARG A 74 10.95 -1.26 -0.68
N SER A 75 11.55 -0.14 -0.29
CA SER A 75 10.85 0.86 0.54
C SER A 75 9.65 1.47 -0.19
N LEU A 76 9.75 1.68 -1.50
CA LEU A 76 8.64 2.08 -2.36
C LEU A 76 7.48 1.08 -2.32
N TYR A 77 7.75 -0.21 -2.43
CA TYR A 77 6.71 -1.24 -2.40
C TYR A 77 6.02 -1.27 -1.02
N GLU A 78 6.78 -1.10 0.05
CA GLU A 78 6.25 -1.05 1.42
C GLU A 78 5.39 0.20 1.66
N PHE A 79 5.77 1.34 1.06
CA PHE A 79 5.03 2.59 1.14
C PHE A 79 3.71 2.54 0.36
N TYR A 80 3.77 2.19 -0.93
CA TYR A 80 2.60 2.15 -1.83
C TYR A 80 1.76 0.87 -1.70
N LYS A 81 2.15 -0.07 -0.82
CA LYS A 81 1.49 -1.37 -0.62
C LYS A 81 1.41 -2.21 -1.90
N ILE A 82 2.47 -2.16 -2.70
CA ILE A 82 2.61 -2.96 -3.92
C ILE A 82 2.94 -4.40 -3.52
N THR A 83 2.36 -5.39 -4.21
CA THR A 83 2.70 -6.80 -4.04
C THR A 83 4.18 -7.01 -4.34
N GLN A 84 4.92 -7.54 -3.36
CA GLN A 84 6.36 -7.78 -3.45
C GLN A 84 6.65 -9.13 -4.14
N PRO A 85 7.82 -9.30 -4.78
CA PRO A 85 8.31 -10.63 -5.16
C PRO A 85 8.60 -11.47 -3.91
N ASP A 86 8.63 -12.79 -4.07
CA ASP A 86 8.86 -13.71 -2.95
C ASP A 86 10.23 -13.49 -2.30
N HIS A 87 11.24 -13.23 -3.12
CA HIS A 87 12.61 -13.00 -2.69
C HIS A 87 13.30 -11.87 -3.47
N TRP A 88 13.82 -10.88 -2.76
CA TRP A 88 14.61 -9.78 -3.34
C TRP A 88 16.08 -10.13 -3.59
N SER A 89 16.69 -10.92 -2.69
CA SER A 89 18.12 -11.25 -2.75
C SER A 89 18.56 -11.87 -4.08
N PRO A 90 17.80 -12.80 -4.68
CA PRO A 90 18.16 -13.40 -5.97
C PRO A 90 18.29 -12.38 -7.11
N ILE A 91 17.61 -11.24 -7.06
CA ILE A 91 17.70 -10.18 -8.07
C ILE A 91 19.08 -9.49 -8.04
N ARG A 92 19.68 -9.38 -6.85
CA ARG A 92 21.01 -8.76 -6.65
C ARG A 92 22.12 -9.55 -7.33
N ASP A 93 21.95 -10.87 -7.37
CA ASP A 93 22.99 -11.83 -7.73
C ASP A 93 22.88 -12.26 -9.21
N ILE A 94 22.03 -11.60 -10.01
CA ILE A 94 21.90 -11.85 -11.44
C ILE A 94 23.07 -11.21 -12.19
N GLU A 95 24.06 -12.03 -12.54
CA GLU A 95 25.22 -11.57 -13.33
C GLU A 95 25.19 -12.11 -14.77
N GLU A 96 24.72 -13.34 -14.97
CA GLU A 96 24.58 -13.99 -16.26
C GLU A 96 23.26 -14.76 -16.31
N VAL A 97 22.57 -14.73 -17.45
CA VAL A 97 21.35 -15.50 -17.67
C VAL A 97 21.62 -16.48 -18.80
N ASP A 98 21.45 -17.78 -18.52
CA ASP A 98 21.22 -18.71 -19.63
C ASP A 98 19.76 -18.52 -20.06
N ILE A 99 19.58 -18.03 -21.28
CA ILE A 99 18.26 -17.68 -21.85
C ILE A 99 17.34 -18.91 -21.91
N ASN A 100 17.90 -20.12 -21.80
CA ASN A 100 17.16 -21.38 -21.76
C ASN A 100 16.91 -21.91 -20.34
N ASP A 101 17.45 -21.27 -19.30
CA ASP A 101 17.29 -21.69 -17.91
C ASP A 101 16.06 -21.04 -17.27
N VAL A 102 14.93 -21.70 -17.47
CA VAL A 102 13.63 -21.34 -16.88
C VAL A 102 13.65 -21.46 -15.34
N SER A 103 14.69 -22.05 -14.74
CA SER A 103 14.83 -22.21 -13.29
C SER A 103 15.59 -21.08 -12.59
N ASN A 104 15.99 -20.03 -13.31
CA ASN A 104 16.69 -18.89 -12.72
C ASN A 104 15.75 -18.10 -11.78
N THR A 105 15.84 -18.40 -10.48
CA THR A 105 15.06 -17.76 -9.41
C THR A 105 15.23 -16.24 -9.39
N GLY A 106 16.39 -15.72 -9.79
CA GLY A 106 16.63 -14.29 -9.92
C GLY A 106 15.74 -13.65 -10.98
N VAL A 107 15.74 -14.22 -12.20
CA VAL A 107 14.90 -13.74 -13.32
C VAL A 107 13.41 -13.84 -12.98
N PHE A 108 13.01 -14.91 -12.29
CA PHE A 108 11.64 -15.08 -11.80
C PHE A 108 11.25 -13.98 -10.81
N SER A 109 12.03 -13.76 -9.75
CA SER A 109 11.81 -12.68 -8.77
C SER A 109 11.80 -11.29 -9.42
N PHE A 110 12.67 -11.05 -10.41
CA PHE A 110 12.72 -9.79 -11.14
C PHE A 110 11.42 -9.54 -11.92
N ASN A 111 10.90 -10.56 -12.59
CA ASN A 111 9.62 -10.46 -13.29
C ASN A 111 8.44 -10.31 -12.32
N GLN A 112 8.45 -11.00 -11.18
CA GLN A 112 7.43 -10.82 -10.14
C GLN A 112 7.39 -9.38 -9.60
N ALA A 113 8.55 -8.75 -9.41
CA ALA A 113 8.61 -7.35 -8.99
C ALA A 113 7.88 -6.45 -10.03
N ILE A 114 8.21 -6.62 -11.31
CA ILE A 114 7.57 -5.85 -12.39
C ILE A 114 6.07 -6.15 -12.49
N ASP A 115 5.66 -7.40 -12.34
CA ASP A 115 4.25 -7.79 -12.28
C ASP A 115 3.53 -7.08 -11.12
N GLY A 116 4.17 -6.94 -9.95
CA GLY A 116 3.66 -6.18 -8.82
C GLY A 116 3.37 -4.72 -9.16
N ILE A 117 4.33 -4.01 -9.76
CA ILE A 117 4.16 -2.62 -10.20
C ILE A 117 3.06 -2.52 -11.27
N ARG A 118 3.07 -3.42 -12.26
CA ARG A 118 2.05 -3.45 -13.32
C ARG A 118 0.66 -3.64 -12.73
N ASN A 119 0.47 -4.60 -11.84
CA ASN A 119 -0.83 -4.88 -11.24
C ASN A 119 -1.30 -3.73 -10.35
N TYR A 120 -0.37 -3.00 -9.73
CA TYR A 120 -0.70 -1.78 -8.99
C TYR A 120 -1.22 -0.66 -9.90
N LEU A 121 -0.55 -0.42 -11.04
CA LEU A 121 -0.91 0.65 -11.97
C LEU A 121 -2.08 0.30 -12.91
N THR A 122 -2.21 -0.96 -13.26
CA THR A 122 -3.30 -1.51 -14.08
C THR A 122 -3.99 -2.65 -13.34
N PRO A 123 -4.74 -2.33 -12.25
CA PRO A 123 -5.42 -3.36 -11.48
C PRO A 123 -6.41 -4.11 -12.36
N SER A 124 -6.49 -5.43 -12.19
CA SER A 124 -7.44 -6.25 -12.95
C SER A 124 -8.87 -5.82 -12.68
N ALA A 125 -9.77 -6.04 -13.65
CA ALA A 125 -11.19 -5.75 -13.45
C ALA A 125 -11.79 -6.51 -12.24
N GLU A 126 -11.30 -7.72 -11.98
CA GLU A 126 -11.68 -8.50 -10.79
C GLU A 126 -11.21 -7.85 -9.49
N PHE A 127 -9.96 -7.36 -9.45
CA PHE A 127 -9.44 -6.63 -8.30
C PHE A 127 -10.20 -5.32 -8.07
N LEU A 128 -10.48 -4.55 -9.13
CA LEU A 128 -11.29 -3.33 -9.04
C LEU A 128 -12.69 -3.61 -8.50
N LYS A 129 -13.31 -4.71 -8.94
CA LYS A 129 -14.63 -5.15 -8.45
C LYS A 129 -14.57 -5.55 -6.97
N ALA A 130 -13.56 -6.31 -6.57
CA ALA A 130 -13.36 -6.70 -5.17
C ALA A 130 -13.10 -5.49 -4.26
N LEU A 131 -12.25 -4.55 -4.72
CA LEU A 131 -11.97 -3.30 -4.01
C LEU A 131 -13.21 -2.43 -3.87
N SER A 132 -14.01 -2.31 -4.93
CA SER A 132 -15.28 -1.56 -4.88
C SER A 132 -16.26 -2.17 -3.87
N ALA A 133 -16.32 -3.51 -3.77
CA ALA A 133 -17.17 -4.19 -2.80
C ALA A 133 -16.67 -3.99 -1.36
N ASP A 134 -15.36 -4.03 -1.13
CA ASP A 134 -14.76 -3.75 0.20
C ASP A 134 -15.02 -2.31 0.64
N ILE A 135 -14.85 -1.33 -0.26
CA ILE A 135 -15.14 0.07 0.01
C ILE A 135 -16.61 0.26 0.39
N GLU A 136 -17.54 -0.34 -0.34
CA GLU A 136 -18.97 -0.24 -0.04
C GLU A 136 -19.32 -0.89 1.31
N SER A 137 -18.75 -2.05 1.61
CA SER A 137 -18.89 -2.70 2.92
C SER A 137 -18.40 -1.80 4.07
N ARG A 138 -17.21 -1.20 3.93
CA ARG A 138 -16.67 -0.26 4.93
C ARG A 138 -17.54 0.98 5.10
N LYS A 139 -18.10 1.49 4.01
CA LYS A 139 -19.01 2.65 4.04
C LYS A 139 -20.31 2.31 4.79
N GLN A 140 -20.86 1.12 4.57
CA GLN A 140 -22.04 0.64 5.30
C GLN A 140 -21.74 0.49 6.80
N ASN A 141 -20.59 -0.08 7.16
CA ASN A 141 -20.15 -0.18 8.55
C ASN A 141 -19.97 1.20 9.20
N ALA A 142 -19.34 2.16 8.50
CA ALA A 142 -19.21 3.52 8.99
C ALA A 142 -20.58 4.20 9.20
N THR A 143 -21.55 3.93 8.33
CA THR A 143 -22.92 4.43 8.46
C THR A 143 -23.61 3.83 9.70
N ALA A 144 -23.46 2.52 9.92
CA ALA A 144 -24.01 1.86 11.11
C ALA A 144 -23.43 2.44 12.41
N ILE A 145 -22.09 2.60 12.48
CA ILE A 145 -21.43 3.24 13.62
C ILE A 145 -21.93 4.67 13.83
N SER A 146 -22.13 5.44 12.75
CA SER A 146 -22.67 6.79 12.86
C SER A 146 -24.09 6.81 13.43
N MET A 147 -24.92 5.82 13.11
CA MET A 147 -26.27 5.70 13.67
C MET A 147 -26.23 5.32 15.15
N GLU A 148 -25.33 4.43 15.56
CA GLU A 148 -25.12 4.10 16.97
C GLU A 148 -24.67 5.30 17.79
N ILE A 149 -23.70 6.08 17.28
CA ILE A 149 -23.25 7.32 17.92
C ILE A 149 -24.41 8.31 18.08
N GLN A 150 -25.24 8.45 17.04
CA GLN A 150 -26.41 9.33 17.09
C GLN A 150 -27.42 8.86 18.17
N SER A 151 -27.68 7.55 18.26
CA SER A 151 -28.54 6.99 19.30
C SER A 151 -28.01 7.28 20.71
N VAL A 152 -26.71 7.11 20.93
CA VAL A 152 -26.07 7.42 22.22
C VAL A 152 -26.17 8.92 22.53
N ALA A 153 -25.99 9.78 21.54
CA ALA A 153 -26.14 11.23 21.72
C ALA A 153 -27.57 11.62 22.11
N GLU A 154 -28.58 10.98 21.53
CA GLU A 154 -29.99 11.18 21.89
C GLU A 154 -30.29 10.70 23.31
N GLU A 155 -29.74 9.55 23.73
CA GLU A 155 -29.83 9.08 25.12
C GLU A 155 -29.18 10.07 26.10
N CYS A 156 -27.98 10.57 25.78
CA CYS A 156 -27.32 11.59 26.60
C CYS A 156 -28.18 12.85 26.74
N ALA A 157 -28.75 13.35 25.64
CA ALA A 157 -29.63 14.53 25.68
C ALA A 157 -30.88 14.29 26.55
N TYR A 158 -31.48 13.09 26.48
CA TYR A 158 -32.59 12.71 27.34
C TYR A 158 -32.22 12.70 28.82
N TYR A 159 -31.06 12.13 29.17
CA TYR A 159 -30.60 12.12 30.56
C TYR A 159 -30.23 13.51 31.06
N ASP A 160 -29.64 14.37 30.24
CA ASP A 160 -29.34 15.77 30.58
C ASP A 160 -30.62 16.58 30.88
N GLU A 161 -31.69 16.36 30.11
CA GLU A 161 -32.99 16.98 30.37
C GLU A 161 -33.57 16.50 31.71
N LYS A 162 -33.49 15.19 31.99
CA LYS A 162 -33.96 14.62 33.27
C LYS A 162 -33.17 15.15 34.46
N ILE A 163 -31.85 15.23 34.34
CA ILE A 163 -30.97 15.80 35.38
C ILE A 163 -31.31 17.26 35.61
N SER A 164 -31.56 18.04 34.55
CA SER A 164 -31.94 19.45 34.66
C SER A 164 -33.26 19.62 35.43
N LYS A 165 -34.28 18.82 35.11
CA LYS A 165 -35.56 18.81 35.85
C LYS A 165 -35.39 18.41 37.31
N LEU A 166 -34.54 17.42 37.60
CA LEU A 166 -34.23 17.02 38.98
C LEU A 166 -33.51 18.13 39.75
N LYS A 167 -32.56 18.84 39.12
CA LYS A 167 -31.87 19.99 39.74
C LYS A 167 -32.84 21.13 40.03
N GLU A 168 -33.74 21.46 39.11
CA GLU A 168 -34.80 22.44 39.35
C GLU A 168 -35.72 22.02 40.49
N TYR A 169 -36.09 20.75 40.55
CA TYR A 169 -36.91 20.20 41.63
C TYR A 169 -36.23 20.32 42.99
N VAL A 170 -34.97 19.90 43.11
CA VAL A 170 -34.17 20.01 44.35
C VAL A 170 -34.02 21.47 44.79
N ASN A 171 -33.76 22.39 43.86
CA ASN A 171 -33.60 23.81 44.18
C ASN A 171 -34.91 24.49 44.63
N ASN A 172 -36.06 23.93 44.26
CA ASN A 172 -37.39 24.46 44.61
C ASN A 172 -38.05 23.70 45.76
N MET A 173 -37.36 22.75 46.41
CA MET A 173 -37.91 21.91 47.47
C MET A 173 -37.66 22.51 48.87
N ASP A 174 -38.69 22.54 49.71
CA ASP A 174 -38.58 22.89 51.14
C ASP A 174 -38.13 21.63 51.93
N PRO A 175 -37.13 21.68 52.83
CA PRO A 175 -36.47 20.49 53.40
C PRO A 175 -37.35 19.56 54.25
N SER A 176 -38.60 19.91 54.55
CA SER A 176 -39.45 19.12 55.45
C SER A 176 -40.25 17.99 54.79
N ASP A 177 -40.36 17.94 53.45
CA ASP A 177 -41.24 17.02 52.69
C ASP A 177 -40.49 15.92 51.91
N GLU A 178 -39.19 15.78 52.15
CA GLU A 178 -38.24 15.09 51.27
C GLU A 178 -38.46 13.57 51.14
N LYS A 179 -38.94 12.90 52.20
CA LYS A 179 -38.93 11.43 52.28
C LYS A 179 -40.15 10.74 51.64
N ASP A 180 -41.33 11.36 51.72
CA ASP A 180 -42.59 10.70 51.33
C ASP A 180 -42.90 10.81 49.82
N ARG A 181 -42.21 11.70 49.08
CA ARG A 181 -42.47 11.92 47.64
C ARG A 181 -41.40 11.44 46.68
N LEU A 182 -40.17 11.18 47.14
CA LEU A 182 -39.14 10.53 46.31
C LEU A 182 -39.55 9.12 45.85
N LEU A 183 -40.43 8.45 46.61
CA LEU A 183 -41.04 7.16 46.26
C LEU A 183 -42.06 7.23 45.09
N GLN A 184 -42.46 8.43 44.64
CA GLN A 184 -43.42 8.59 43.52
C GLN A 184 -42.74 8.93 42.17
N LEU A 185 -41.43 9.19 42.17
CA LEU A 185 -40.64 9.59 40.99
C LEU A 185 -39.89 8.41 40.33
N PHE A 186 -39.90 7.23 40.97
CA PHE A 186 -39.42 5.95 40.44
C PHE A 186 -40.60 5.00 40.26
#